data_AF-A0A147FCA9-F1
#
_entry.id   AF-A0A147FCA9-F1
#
_cell.length_a   1.000
_cell.length_b   1.000
_cell.length_c   1.000
_cell.angle_alpha   90.00
_cell.angle_beta   90.00
_cell.angle_gamma   90.00
#
_symmetry.space_group_name_H-M   'P 1'
#
loop_
_entity.id
_entity.type
_entity.pdbx_description
1 polymer ?
#
loop_
_entity_poly.entity_id
_entity_poly.type
_entity_poly.pdbx_seq_one_letter_code
_entity_poly.pdbx_strand_id
1 'polypeptide(L)'
;GSPTVVAVAVTTGAATLALALVRRLSAPRRPLAQLILGIGVIAAVAAGYGMRDAIVALVDARADFSLRTDLWSRLLTYVAYRPVEGFGWFGTWSPDSFPFASLNFALGEQHTSALDAYLDVLLQLGWVGLLLFLTLGALALARGWLVATERRSTVHAWGPLTLVALLTFSLFESFTLSGAGLLLLVVCAVRAGQSRSWRESLGLRMPPAPAPHEGPGVQGPPTAAG
;
A
#
# COMPACT_ATOMS: atom_id res chain seq x y z
N GLY A 1 -16.41 0.41 20.42
CA GLY A 1 -15.27 -0.08 19.63
C GLY A 1 -14.39 1.08 19.24
N SER A 2 -13.07 0.90 19.20
CA SER A 2 -12.15 1.96 18.74
C SER A 2 -12.52 2.38 17.30
N PRO A 3 -12.59 3.70 16.98
CA PRO A 3 -12.87 4.19 15.62
C PRO A 3 -11.95 3.59 14.57
N THR A 4 -10.70 3.32 14.95
CA THR A 4 -9.66 2.74 14.09
C THR A 4 -10.04 1.33 13.62
N VAL A 5 -10.55 0.50 14.54
CA VAL A 5 -10.97 -0.87 14.26
C VAL A 5 -12.15 -0.88 13.29
N VAL A 6 -13.09 0.05 13.45
CA VAL A 6 -14.25 0.19 12.55
C VAL A 6 -13.77 0.60 11.15
N ALA A 7 -12.89 1.59 11.04
CA ALA A 7 -12.36 2.04 9.76
C ALA A 7 -11.57 0.94 9.03
N VAL A 8 -10.69 0.22 9.75
CA VAL A 8 -9.93 -0.91 9.19
C VAL A 8 -10.86 -2.04 8.75
N ALA A 9 -11.86 -2.39 9.55
CA ALA A 9 -12.82 -3.43 9.20
C ALA A 9 -13.65 -3.06 7.95
N VAL A 10 -14.13 -1.82 7.87
CA VAL A 10 -14.92 -1.32 6.72
C VAL A 10 -14.07 -1.31 5.45
N THR A 11 -12.87 -0.74 5.49
CA THR A 11 -11.98 -0.65 4.31
C THR A 11 -11.52 -2.02 3.83
N THR A 12 -11.11 -2.90 4.75
CA THR A 12 -10.69 -4.27 4.42
C THR A 12 -11.87 -5.11 3.91
N GLY A 13 -13.06 -4.95 4.50
CA GLY A 13 -14.29 -5.59 4.05
C GLY A 13 -14.69 -5.15 2.64
N ALA A 14 -14.64 -3.84 2.37
CA ALA A 14 -14.90 -3.29 1.04
C ALA A 14 -13.90 -3.79 0.00
N ALA A 15 -12.60 -3.82 0.34
CA ALA A 15 -11.56 -4.38 -0.53
C ALA A 15 -11.78 -5.88 -0.79
N THR A 16 -12.17 -6.64 0.22
CA THR A 16 -12.47 -8.07 0.06
C THR A 16 -13.66 -8.29 -0.88
N LEU A 17 -14.71 -7.48 -0.71
CA LEU A 17 -15.91 -7.54 -1.54
C LEU A 17 -15.62 -7.13 -2.99
N ALA A 18 -14.87 -6.05 -3.20
CA ALA A 18 -14.41 -5.64 -4.53
C ALA A 18 -13.59 -6.73 -5.21
N LEU A 19 -12.65 -7.37 -4.49
CA LEU A 19 -11.86 -8.48 -5.01
C LEU A 19 -12.75 -9.67 -5.40
N ALA A 20 -13.72 -10.02 -4.55
CA ALA A 20 -14.67 -11.10 -4.82
C ALA A 20 -15.54 -10.82 -6.06
N LEU A 21 -16.01 -9.58 -6.24
CA LEU A 21 -16.78 -9.16 -7.41
C LEU A 21 -15.92 -9.23 -8.69
N VAL A 22 -14.70 -8.69 -8.68
CA VAL A 22 -13.81 -8.72 -9.84
C VAL A 22 -13.45 -10.16 -10.23
N ARG A 23 -13.26 -11.05 -9.25
CA ARG A 23 -13.01 -12.49 -9.49
C ARG A 23 -14.18 -13.22 -10.16
N ARG A 24 -15.41 -12.73 -10.00
CA ARG A 24 -16.62 -13.29 -10.65
C ARG A 24 -16.77 -12.85 -12.11
N LEU A 25 -16.07 -11.80 -12.54
CA LEU A 25 -16.14 -11.30 -13.92
C LEU A 25 -15.33 -12.16 -14.89
N SER A 26 -15.86 -12.26 -16.12
CA SER A 26 -15.20 -12.92 -17.26
C SER A 26 -13.93 -12.17 -17.67
N ALA A 27 -12.93 -12.91 -18.18
CA ALA A 27 -11.61 -12.38 -18.54
C ALA A 27 -11.63 -11.06 -19.36
N PRO A 28 -12.55 -10.86 -20.33
CA PRO A 28 -12.60 -9.61 -21.11
C PRO A 28 -13.05 -8.39 -20.31
N ARG A 29 -13.85 -8.56 -19.26
CA ARG A 29 -14.44 -7.45 -18.47
C ARG A 29 -13.59 -7.04 -17.27
N ARG A 30 -12.59 -7.86 -16.90
CA ARG A 30 -11.68 -7.61 -15.78
C ARG A 30 -10.87 -6.32 -15.87
N PRO A 31 -10.22 -5.96 -17.00
CA PRO A 31 -9.43 -4.74 -17.07
C PRO A 31 -10.30 -3.49 -16.90
N LEU A 32 -11.50 -3.49 -17.50
CA LEU A 32 -12.47 -2.40 -17.32
C LEU A 32 -12.92 -2.28 -15.87
N ALA A 33 -13.23 -3.40 -15.20
CA ALA A 33 -13.64 -3.39 -13.80
C ALA A 33 -12.53 -2.91 -12.86
N GLN A 34 -11.27 -3.25 -13.15
CA GLN A 34 -10.10 -2.75 -12.41
C GLN A 34 -9.90 -1.24 -12.63
N LEU A 35 -10.09 -0.75 -13.86
CA LEU A 35 -10.04 0.68 -14.16
C LEU A 35 -11.14 1.44 -13.41
N ILE A 36 -12.38 0.95 -13.46
CA ILE A 36 -13.53 1.54 -12.75
C ILE A 36 -13.27 1.55 -11.24
N LEU A 37 -12.75 0.45 -10.68
CA LEU A 37 -12.41 0.37 -9.27
C LEU A 37 -11.32 1.39 -8.91
N GLY A 38 -10.27 1.50 -9.73
CA GLY A 38 -9.20 2.47 -9.54
C GLY A 38 -9.73 3.91 -9.55
N ILE A 39 -10.55 4.26 -10.54
CA ILE A 39 -11.21 5.57 -10.62
C ILE A 39 -12.11 5.80 -9.41
N GLY A 40 -12.87 4.79 -8.99
CA GLY A 40 -13.75 4.87 -7.82
C GLY A 40 -12.99 5.13 -6.52
N VAL A 41 -11.82 4.49 -6.34
CA VAL A 41 -10.95 4.75 -5.19
C VAL A 41 -10.41 6.19 -5.23
N ILE A 42 -9.92 6.65 -6.39
CA ILE A 42 -9.42 8.03 -6.55
C ILE A 42 -10.54 9.03 -6.26
N ALA A 43 -11.75 8.80 -6.79
CA ALA A 43 -12.91 9.65 -6.55
C ALA A 43 -13.34 9.65 -5.08
N ALA A 44 -13.32 8.50 -4.40
CA ALA A 44 -13.64 8.39 -2.98
C ALA A 44 -12.62 9.15 -2.11
N VAL A 45 -11.33 9.05 -2.44
CA VAL A 45 -10.26 9.82 -1.76
C VAL A 45 -10.44 11.32 -1.99
N ALA A 46 -10.71 11.74 -3.23
CA ALA A 46 -10.95 13.15 -3.57
C ALA A 46 -12.20 13.72 -2.88
N ALA A 47 -13.29 12.94 -2.83
CA ALA A 47 -14.52 13.31 -2.12
C ALA A 47 -14.29 13.42 -0.61
N GLY A 48 -13.57 12.47 -0.01
CA GLY A 48 -13.18 12.51 1.40
C GLY A 48 -12.34 13.76 1.73
N TYR A 49 -11.40 14.12 0.85
CA TYR A 49 -10.62 15.34 0.99
C TYR A 49 -11.48 16.61 0.87
N GLY A 50 -12.44 16.64 -0.05
CA GLY A 50 -13.40 17.75 -0.19
C GLY A 50 -14.31 17.90 1.03
N MET A 51 -14.70 16.80 1.66
CA MET A 51 -15.56 16.75 2.85
C MET A 51 -14.78 16.79 4.17
N ARG A 52 -13.47 17.06 4.14
CA ARG A 52 -12.59 17.03 5.32
C ARG A 52 -13.17 17.85 6.48
N ASP A 53 -13.71 19.04 6.21
CA ASP A 53 -14.22 19.94 7.25
C ASP A 53 -15.50 19.36 7.91
N ALA A 54 -16.35 18.69 7.13
CA ALA A 54 -17.54 18.01 7.62
C ALA A 54 -17.21 16.72 8.40
N ILE A 55 -16.18 15.99 7.97
CA ILE A 55 -15.67 14.82 8.69
C ILE A 55 -15.08 15.26 10.03
N VAL A 56 -14.28 16.33 10.05
CA VAL A 56 -13.73 16.91 11.28
C VAL A 56 -14.86 17.36 12.21
N ALA A 57 -15.85 18.10 11.70
CA ALA A 57 -16.99 18.55 12.51
C ALA A 57 -17.85 17.40 13.09
N LEU A 58 -17.98 16.28 12.36
CA LEU A 58 -18.71 15.10 12.84
C LEU A 58 -17.94 14.34 13.93
N VAL A 59 -16.61 14.46 13.94
CA VAL A 59 -15.70 13.70 14.81
C VAL A 59 -15.24 14.51 16.05
N ASP A 60 -15.34 15.85 16.00
CA ASP A 60 -15.00 16.80 17.08
C ASP A 60 -15.81 16.61 18.38
N ALA A 61 -16.86 15.77 18.36
CA ALA A 61 -17.67 15.44 19.54
C ALA A 61 -16.95 14.57 20.60
N ARG A 62 -15.64 14.30 20.48
CA ARG A 62 -14.84 13.52 21.45
C ARG A 62 -13.58 14.28 21.85
N ALA A 63 -13.37 14.43 23.16
CA ALA A 63 -12.21 15.11 23.75
C ALA A 63 -10.85 14.62 23.20
N ASP A 64 -10.74 13.33 22.87
CA ASP A 64 -9.54 12.69 22.30
C ASP A 64 -9.15 13.22 20.90
N PHE A 65 -10.11 13.80 20.16
CA PHE A 65 -9.89 14.29 18.79
C PHE A 65 -9.42 15.75 18.76
N SER A 66 -9.79 16.54 19.78
CA SER A 66 -9.33 17.93 19.93
C SER A 66 -7.80 18.01 20.05
N LEU A 67 -7.21 17.14 20.87
CA LEU A 67 -5.76 17.01 21.08
C LEU A 67 -5.00 16.73 19.76
N ARG A 68 -5.55 15.86 18.91
CA ARG A 68 -4.97 15.52 17.60
C ARG A 68 -5.08 16.69 16.62
N THR A 69 -6.22 17.36 16.59
CA THR A 69 -6.47 18.49 15.68
C THR A 69 -5.53 19.67 16.01
N ASP A 70 -5.32 19.94 17.29
CA ASP A 70 -4.35 20.93 17.77
C ASP A 70 -2.90 20.55 17.43
N LEU A 71 -2.53 19.28 17.56
CA LEU A 71 -1.21 18.80 17.16
C LEU A 71 -0.99 18.94 15.65
N TRP A 72 -1.97 18.55 14.84
CA TRP A 72 -1.87 18.59 13.37
C TRP A 72 -1.81 20.01 12.83
N SER A 73 -2.60 20.94 13.35
CA SER A 73 -2.56 22.35 12.93
C SER A 73 -1.19 22.98 13.21
N ARG A 74 -0.62 22.73 14.39
CA ARG A 74 0.74 23.15 14.75
C ARG A 74 1.78 22.48 13.85
N LEU A 75 1.68 21.18 13.63
CA LEU A 75 2.59 20.41 12.76
C LEU A 75 2.60 20.95 11.32
N LEU A 76 1.43 21.24 10.74
CA LEU A 76 1.31 21.79 9.39
C LEU A 76 1.96 23.18 9.28
N THR A 77 1.93 23.96 10.35
CA THR A 77 2.67 25.24 10.43
C THR A 77 4.19 25.00 10.36
N TYR A 78 4.70 23.94 11.00
CA TYR A 78 6.12 23.58 10.91
C TYR A 78 6.50 23.05 9.52
N VAL A 79 5.65 22.21 8.92
CA VAL A 79 5.84 21.69 7.55
C VAL A 79 5.98 22.83 6.55
N ALA A 80 5.24 23.94 6.72
CA ALA A 80 5.32 25.09 5.84
C ALA A 80 6.72 25.73 5.76
N TYR A 81 7.57 25.57 6.79
CA TYR A 81 8.95 26.07 6.75
C TYR A 81 9.88 25.20 5.88
N ARG A 82 9.66 23.88 5.81
CA ARG A 82 10.45 22.95 4.99
C ARG A 82 9.54 21.97 4.23
N PRO A 83 8.74 22.47 3.27
CA PRO A 83 7.67 21.66 2.67
C PRO A 83 8.22 20.55 1.77
N VAL A 84 9.37 20.75 1.11
CA VAL A 84 9.87 19.78 0.12
C VAL A 84 10.61 18.61 0.78
N GLU A 85 11.58 18.93 1.62
CA GLU A 85 12.54 17.97 2.21
C GLU A 85 12.21 17.56 3.65
N GLY A 86 11.37 18.34 4.36
CA GLY A 86 11.09 18.13 5.78
C GLY A 86 12.28 18.47 6.69
N PHE A 87 12.26 17.91 7.89
CA PHE A 87 13.28 18.17 8.93
C PHE A 87 14.35 17.07 9.04
N GLY A 88 14.24 16.00 8.26
CA GLY A 88 15.09 14.81 8.34
C GLY A 88 14.36 13.60 8.93
N TRP A 89 14.89 12.41 8.67
CA TRP A 89 14.34 11.15 9.21
C TRP A 89 14.89 10.87 10.61
N PHE A 90 14.01 10.80 11.59
CA PHE A 90 14.31 10.49 12.99
C PHE A 90 13.64 9.19 13.47
N GLY A 91 12.64 8.69 12.75
CA GLY A 91 11.82 7.57 13.21
C GLY A 91 10.94 8.01 14.38
N THR A 92 11.26 7.55 15.60
CA THR A 92 10.60 8.06 16.83
C THR A 92 11.10 9.46 17.15
N TRP A 93 10.20 10.39 17.47
CA TRP A 93 10.58 11.77 17.75
C TRP A 93 11.51 11.87 18.95
N SER A 94 12.66 12.52 18.77
CA SER A 94 13.57 12.81 19.87
C SER A 94 13.13 14.12 20.57
N PRO A 95 12.91 14.10 21.91
CA PRO A 95 12.41 15.25 22.66
C PRO A 95 13.30 16.50 22.57
N ASP A 96 14.59 16.31 22.28
CA ASP A 96 15.60 17.38 22.32
C ASP A 96 15.85 18.00 20.94
N SER A 97 15.29 17.42 19.88
CA SER A 97 15.54 17.81 18.50
C SER A 97 14.45 18.72 17.94
N PHE A 98 14.86 19.77 17.24
CA PHE A 98 13.94 20.62 16.48
C PHE A 98 13.44 19.85 15.24
N PRO A 99 12.14 19.87 14.91
CA PRO A 99 11.05 20.70 15.46
C PRO A 99 10.22 20.03 16.59
N PHE A 100 10.52 18.79 16.97
CA PHE A 100 9.71 18.03 17.92
C PHE A 100 9.74 18.61 19.34
N ALA A 101 10.91 19.10 19.78
CA ALA A 101 11.09 19.79 21.05
C ALA A 101 10.15 21.01 21.17
N SER A 102 10.11 21.85 20.13
CA SER A 102 9.25 23.02 20.06
C SER A 102 7.77 22.67 19.96
N LEU A 103 7.43 21.57 19.29
CA LEU A 103 6.05 21.10 19.18
C LEU A 103 5.53 20.64 20.56
N ASN A 104 6.30 19.80 21.25
CA ASN A 104 5.96 19.28 22.57
C ASN A 104 5.91 20.40 23.63
N PHE A 105 6.82 21.37 23.55
CA PHE A 105 6.78 22.55 24.41
C PHE A 105 5.49 23.39 24.20
N ALA A 106 5.07 23.60 22.95
CA ALA A 106 3.87 24.35 22.63
C ALA A 106 2.56 23.63 23.00
N LEU A 107 2.57 22.28 23.00
CA LEU A 107 1.44 21.44 23.37
C LEU A 107 1.37 21.12 24.87
N GLY A 108 2.46 21.34 25.62
CA GLY A 108 2.55 20.99 27.04
C GLY A 108 2.58 19.47 27.32
N GLU A 109 2.76 18.66 26.27
CA GLU A 109 2.62 17.20 26.28
C GLU A 109 3.80 16.57 25.51
N GLN A 110 4.29 15.42 25.96
CA GLN A 110 5.37 14.69 25.29
C GLN A 110 4.83 13.70 24.27
N HIS A 111 4.80 14.10 23.00
CA HIS A 111 4.47 13.23 21.89
C HIS A 111 5.73 12.63 21.28
N THR A 112 5.65 11.34 20.92
CA THR A 112 6.73 10.58 20.26
C THR A 112 6.48 10.35 18.77
N SER A 113 5.32 10.82 18.26
CA SER A 113 4.92 10.73 16.85
C SER A 113 3.78 11.71 16.54
N ALA A 114 3.49 11.92 15.25
CA ALA A 114 2.35 12.74 14.79
C ALA A 114 0.95 12.12 15.04
N LEU A 115 0.88 10.90 15.60
CA LEU A 115 -0.34 10.08 15.73
C LEU A 115 -0.99 9.72 14.37
N ASP A 116 -0.36 10.08 13.26
CA ASP A 116 -0.71 9.80 11.88
C ASP A 116 0.60 9.61 11.08
N ALA A 117 0.78 8.47 10.44
CA ALA A 117 2.00 8.14 9.70
C ALA A 117 2.26 9.07 8.51
N TYR A 118 1.23 9.57 7.85
CA TYR A 118 1.36 10.43 6.68
C TYR A 118 1.82 11.83 7.07
N LEU A 119 1.26 12.37 8.18
CA LEU A 119 1.72 13.63 8.75
C LEU A 119 3.13 13.50 9.32
N ASP A 120 3.48 12.34 9.85
CA ASP A 120 4.83 12.06 10.33
C ASP A 120 5.85 12.06 9.19
N VAL A 121 5.54 11.38 8.08
CA VAL A 121 6.36 11.42 6.85
C VAL A 121 6.44 12.83 6.28
N LEU A 122 5.32 13.56 6.28
CA LEU A 122 5.27 14.92 5.77
C LEU A 122 6.14 15.88 6.63
N LEU A 123 6.17 15.70 7.94
CA LEU A 123 7.04 16.49 8.83
C LEU A 123 8.51 16.11 8.66
N GLN A 124 8.82 14.81 8.65
CA GLN A 124 10.20 14.32 8.61
C GLN A 124 10.84 14.46 7.23
N LEU A 125 10.13 14.11 6.16
CA LEU A 125 10.65 13.99 4.80
C LEU A 125 9.98 14.91 3.78
N GLY A 126 9.04 15.75 4.22
CA GLY A 126 8.32 16.68 3.34
C GLY A 126 7.42 15.98 2.32
N TRP A 127 7.00 16.76 1.33
CA TRP A 127 6.20 16.27 0.21
C TRP A 127 6.92 15.21 -0.61
N VAL A 128 8.26 15.24 -0.69
CA VAL A 128 9.03 14.21 -1.40
C VAL A 128 8.86 12.85 -0.74
N GLY A 129 9.06 12.78 0.59
CA GLY A 129 8.86 11.54 1.32
C GLY A 129 7.42 11.04 1.24
N LEU A 130 6.44 11.96 1.34
CA LEU A 130 5.03 11.60 1.28
C LEU A 130 4.66 11.02 -0.09
N LEU A 131 5.11 11.63 -1.18
CA LEU A 131 4.89 11.13 -2.53
C LEU A 131 5.57 9.76 -2.73
N LEU A 132 6.78 9.56 -2.24
CA LEU A 132 7.47 8.27 -2.31
C LEU A 132 6.71 7.19 -1.51
N PHE A 133 6.24 7.51 -0.32
CA PHE A 133 5.47 6.59 0.51
C PHE A 133 4.15 6.19 -0.16
N LEU A 134 3.40 7.17 -0.68
CA LEU A 134 2.15 6.96 -1.39
C LEU A 134 2.34 6.18 -2.69
N THR A 135 3.34 6.52 -3.49
CA THR A 135 3.62 5.84 -4.77
C THR A 135 4.06 4.40 -4.54
N LEU A 136 4.90 4.14 -3.54
CA LEU A 136 5.31 2.78 -3.16
C LEU A 136 4.09 1.95 -2.71
N GLY A 137 3.26 2.49 -1.82
CA GLY A 137 2.05 1.83 -1.34
C GLY A 137 1.05 1.56 -2.48
N ALA A 138 0.80 2.56 -3.33
CA ALA A 138 -0.10 2.44 -4.47
C ALA A 138 0.41 1.42 -5.50
N LEU A 139 1.71 1.42 -5.82
CA LEU A 139 2.30 0.47 -6.76
C LEU A 139 2.26 -0.96 -6.22
N ALA A 140 2.59 -1.14 -4.93
CA ALA A 140 2.53 -2.44 -4.27
C ALA A 140 1.09 -2.97 -4.23
N LEU A 141 0.12 -2.10 -3.91
CA LEU A 141 -1.28 -2.45 -3.90
C LEU A 141 -1.78 -2.78 -5.31
N ALA A 142 -1.49 -1.96 -6.32
CA ALA A 142 -1.89 -2.20 -7.69
C ALA A 142 -1.34 -3.53 -8.22
N ARG A 143 -0.04 -3.80 -8.02
CA ARG A 143 0.57 -5.08 -8.43
C ARG A 143 -0.02 -6.27 -7.67
N GLY A 144 -0.14 -6.17 -6.35
CA GLY A 144 -0.75 -7.21 -5.52
C GLY A 144 -2.20 -7.49 -5.91
N TRP A 145 -2.95 -6.44 -6.23
CA TRP A 145 -4.35 -6.52 -6.65
C TRP A 145 -4.51 -7.24 -7.98
N LEU A 146 -3.71 -6.89 -8.99
CA LEU A 146 -3.73 -7.57 -10.29
C LEU A 146 -3.46 -9.07 -10.12
N VAL A 147 -2.40 -9.43 -9.38
CA VAL A 147 -2.05 -10.84 -9.10
C VAL A 147 -3.18 -11.58 -8.35
N ALA A 148 -3.79 -10.93 -7.35
CA ALA A 148 -4.89 -11.50 -6.59
C ALA A 148 -6.15 -11.70 -7.43
N THR A 149 -6.40 -10.87 -8.45
CA THR A 149 -7.54 -11.04 -9.36
C THR A 149 -7.32 -12.15 -10.39
N GLU A 150 -6.09 -12.31 -10.88
CA GLU A 150 -5.71 -13.35 -11.86
C GLU A 150 -5.66 -14.74 -11.23
N ARG A 151 -5.09 -14.89 -10.03
CA ARG A 151 -4.93 -16.19 -9.35
C ARG A 151 -6.00 -16.38 -8.27
N ARG A 152 -6.84 -17.43 -8.39
CA ARG A 152 -7.95 -17.74 -7.45
C ARG A 152 -7.50 -18.18 -6.05
N SER A 153 -6.22 -18.49 -5.83
CA SER A 153 -5.72 -18.94 -4.53
C SER A 153 -5.81 -17.83 -3.45
N THR A 154 -6.35 -18.19 -2.28
CA THR A 154 -6.48 -17.31 -1.11
C THR A 154 -5.14 -16.73 -0.65
N VAL A 155 -4.05 -17.46 -0.84
CA VAL A 155 -2.68 -17.05 -0.49
C VAL A 155 -2.28 -15.73 -1.17
N HIS A 156 -2.77 -15.48 -2.39
CA HIS A 156 -2.42 -14.29 -3.16
C HIS A 156 -3.30 -13.08 -2.82
N ALA A 157 -4.43 -13.28 -2.12
CA ALA A 157 -5.30 -12.20 -1.65
C ALA A 157 -4.79 -11.56 -0.35
N TRP A 158 -4.01 -12.30 0.44
CA TRP A 158 -3.51 -11.84 1.74
C TRP A 158 -2.65 -10.57 1.60
N GLY A 159 -1.67 -10.56 0.70
CA GLY A 159 -0.76 -9.40 0.51
C GLY A 159 -1.46 -8.06 0.28
N PRO A 160 -2.34 -7.91 -0.73
CA PRO A 160 -3.04 -6.64 -0.96
C PRO A 160 -4.04 -6.30 0.14
N LEU A 161 -4.70 -7.27 0.77
CA LEU A 161 -5.63 -7.00 1.88
C LEU A 161 -4.89 -6.55 3.14
N THR A 162 -3.74 -7.15 3.45
CA THR A 162 -2.86 -6.71 4.54
C THR A 162 -2.30 -5.33 4.26
N LEU A 163 -1.94 -5.01 3.01
CA LEU A 163 -1.54 -3.64 2.63
C LEU A 163 -2.67 -2.62 2.85
N VAL A 164 -3.91 -2.94 2.46
CA VAL A 164 -5.06 -2.05 2.72
C VAL A 164 -5.25 -1.86 4.23
N ALA A 165 -5.24 -2.94 5.01
CA ALA A 165 -5.40 -2.85 6.46
C ALA A 165 -4.27 -2.03 7.11
N LEU A 166 -3.02 -2.22 6.66
CA LEU A 166 -1.87 -1.46 7.13
C LEU A 166 -2.00 0.02 6.78
N LEU A 167 -2.25 0.36 5.51
CA LEU A 167 -2.39 1.76 5.07
C LEU A 167 -3.54 2.47 5.78
N THR A 168 -4.64 1.77 6.07
CA THR A 168 -5.74 2.32 6.87
C THR A 168 -5.33 2.49 8.33
N PHE A 169 -4.63 1.52 8.92
CA PHE A 169 -4.15 1.62 10.31
C PHE A 169 -3.15 2.76 10.47
N SER A 170 -2.29 3.00 9.47
CA SER A 170 -1.34 4.12 9.39
C SER A 170 -1.99 5.50 9.50
N LEU A 171 -3.26 5.65 9.11
CA LEU A 171 -4.00 6.91 9.21
C LEU A 171 -4.37 7.26 10.66
N PHE A 172 -4.47 6.27 11.54
CA PHE A 172 -4.96 6.46 12.90
C PHE A 172 -3.89 6.33 13.97
N GLU A 173 -2.77 5.69 13.62
CA GLU A 173 -1.58 5.57 14.44
C GLU A 173 -0.30 5.62 13.59
N SER A 174 0.72 6.33 14.07
CA SER A 174 2.07 6.36 13.46
C SER A 174 2.86 5.06 13.59
N PHE A 175 2.23 3.94 13.96
CA PHE A 175 2.86 2.61 14.10
C PHE A 175 3.56 2.13 12.82
N THR A 176 3.25 2.73 11.67
CA THR A 176 3.85 2.32 10.38
C THR A 176 5.25 2.90 10.16
N LEU A 177 5.60 3.98 10.85
CA LEU A 177 6.95 4.56 10.81
C LEU A 177 7.87 4.04 11.91
N SER A 178 7.32 3.41 12.96
CA SER A 178 8.10 2.79 14.03
C SER A 178 8.14 1.26 13.90
N GLY A 179 9.34 0.71 13.73
CA GLY A 179 9.60 -0.73 13.83
C GLY A 179 8.94 -1.61 12.77
N ALA A 180 7.93 -2.40 13.17
CA ALA A 180 7.41 -3.54 12.39
C ALA A 180 6.56 -3.14 11.17
N GLY A 181 5.94 -1.96 11.17
CA GLY A 181 5.08 -1.51 10.07
C GLY A 181 5.85 -1.16 8.79
N LEU A 182 7.03 -0.55 8.92
CA LEU A 182 7.92 -0.26 7.80
C LEU A 182 8.49 -1.56 7.21
N LEU A 183 8.84 -2.52 8.07
CA LEU A 183 9.23 -3.87 7.64
C LEU A 183 8.10 -4.57 6.87
N LEU A 184 6.85 -4.49 7.35
CA LEU A 184 5.70 -5.05 6.65
C LEU A 184 5.43 -4.35 5.31
N LEU A 185 5.57 -3.02 5.24
CA LEU A 185 5.48 -2.27 4.00
C LEU A 185 6.54 -2.70 2.98
N VAL A 186 7.79 -2.81 3.42
CA VAL A 186 8.91 -3.30 2.60
C VAL A 186 8.69 -4.74 2.17
N VAL A 187 8.28 -5.64 3.06
CA VAL A 187 7.98 -7.04 2.74
C VAL A 187 6.85 -7.13 1.71
N CYS A 188 5.79 -6.34 1.88
CA CYS A 188 4.68 -6.29 0.93
C CYS A 188 5.12 -5.74 -0.43
N ALA A 189 5.93 -4.67 -0.46
CA ALA A 189 6.48 -4.10 -1.68
C ALA A 189 7.42 -5.08 -2.40
N VAL A 190 8.30 -5.77 -1.67
CA VAL A 190 9.21 -6.79 -2.21
C VAL A 190 8.41 -7.97 -2.76
N ARG A 191 7.40 -8.47 -2.04
CA ARG A 191 6.52 -9.54 -2.54
C ARG A 191 5.72 -9.13 -3.78
N ALA A 192 5.24 -7.90 -3.82
CA ALA A 192 4.57 -7.33 -5.00
C ALA A 192 5.54 -7.17 -6.19
N GLY A 193 6.83 -6.93 -5.94
CA GLY A 193 7.87 -6.89 -6.96
C GLY A 193 8.26 -8.28 -7.49
N GLN A 194 8.31 -9.29 -6.64
CA GLN A 194 8.72 -10.65 -7.04
C GLN A 194 7.65 -11.40 -7.85
N SER A 195 6.36 -11.11 -7.64
CA SER A 195 5.25 -11.80 -8.32
C SER A 195 5.12 -11.49 -9.83
N ARG A 196 5.90 -10.54 -10.36
CA ARG A 196 6.04 -10.26 -11.80
C ARG A 196 7.50 -10.13 -12.22
N SER A 197 8.36 -10.99 -11.67
CA SER A 197 9.77 -11.06 -12.07
C SER A 197 9.88 -11.25 -13.58
N TRP A 198 10.68 -10.42 -14.24
CA TRP A 198 11.01 -10.47 -15.67
C TRP A 198 11.38 -11.89 -16.16
N ARG A 199 11.86 -12.75 -15.25
CA ARG A 199 12.17 -14.17 -15.49
C ARG A 199 10.96 -15.00 -15.93
N GLU A 200 9.77 -14.79 -15.36
CA GLU A 200 8.56 -15.52 -15.80
C GLU A 200 8.13 -15.07 -17.22
N SER A 201 8.34 -13.79 -17.55
CA SER A 201 8.01 -13.26 -18.88
C SER A 201 8.97 -13.75 -19.99
N LEU A 202 10.21 -14.08 -19.63
CA LEU A 202 11.19 -14.66 -20.55
C LEU A 202 10.90 -16.13 -20.85
N GLY A 203 10.52 -16.91 -19.84
CA GLY A 203 10.19 -18.33 -20.02
C GLY A 203 8.99 -18.56 -20.95
N LEU A 204 8.03 -17.65 -20.97
CA LEU A 204 6.87 -17.70 -21.88
C LEU A 204 7.17 -17.23 -23.31
N ARG A 205 8.28 -16.51 -23.53
CA ARG A 205 8.70 -16.01 -24.85
C ARG A 205 9.69 -16.92 -25.56
N MET A 206 10.31 -17.86 -24.86
CA MET A 206 11.18 -18.86 -25.48
C MET A 206 10.31 -19.93 -26.17
N PRO A 207 10.50 -20.18 -27.48
CA PRO A 207 9.91 -21.33 -28.13
C PRO A 207 10.28 -22.61 -27.38
N PRO A 208 9.38 -23.61 -27.28
CA PRO A 208 9.73 -24.90 -26.69
C PRO A 208 10.99 -25.43 -27.36
N ALA A 209 11.93 -25.94 -26.55
CA ALA A 209 13.15 -26.54 -27.08
C ALA A 209 12.76 -27.58 -28.14
N PRO A 210 13.38 -27.55 -29.33
CA PRO A 210 13.04 -28.49 -30.40
C PRO A 210 13.17 -29.91 -29.85
N ALA A 211 12.16 -30.74 -30.14
CA ALA A 211 12.16 -32.13 -29.73
C ALA A 211 13.48 -32.79 -30.18
N PRO A 212 14.11 -33.63 -29.34
CA PRO A 212 15.28 -34.38 -29.75
C PRO A 212 14.93 -35.10 -31.05
N HIS A 213 15.74 -34.85 -32.07
CA HIS A 213 15.54 -35.39 -33.39
C HIS A 213 15.73 -36.90 -33.24
N GLU A 214 14.65 -37.69 -33.29
CA GLU A 214 14.77 -39.10 -33.61
C GLU A 214 15.36 -39.14 -35.02
N GLY A 215 16.69 -39.32 -35.09
CA GLY A 215 17.38 -39.54 -36.35
C GLY A 215 16.71 -40.71 -37.07
N PRO A 216 16.66 -40.69 -38.41
CA PRO A 216 15.99 -41.72 -39.19
C PRO A 216 16.50 -43.08 -38.75
N GLY A 217 15.60 -43.88 -38.17
CA GLY A 217 15.87 -45.24 -37.76
C GLY A 217 16.49 -45.98 -38.94
N VAL A 218 17.73 -46.42 -38.78
CA VAL A 218 18.41 -47.28 -39.74
C VAL A 218 17.58 -48.56 -39.84
N GLN A 219 16.75 -48.66 -40.87
CA GLN A 219 16.11 -49.91 -41.25
C GLN A 219 17.23 -50.86 -41.67
N GLY A 220 17.50 -51.85 -40.83
CA GLY A 220 18.41 -52.95 -41.17
C GLY A 220 17.93 -53.68 -42.43
N PRO A 221 18.86 -54.25 -43.22
CA PRO A 221 18.53 -54.83 -44.51
C PRO A 221 17.54 -56.01 -44.38
N PRO A 222 16.68 -56.23 -45.39
CA PRO A 222 15.75 -57.36 -45.37
C PRO A 222 16.52 -58.67 -45.39
N THR A 223 16.37 -59.46 -44.33
CA THR A 223 16.73 -60.88 -44.32
C THR A 223 15.91 -61.59 -45.38
N ALA A 224 16.56 -61.95 -46.49
CA ALA A 224 16.00 -62.80 -47.53
C ALA A 224 15.69 -64.18 -46.95
N ALA A 225 14.50 -64.69 -47.29
CA ALA A 225 14.06 -66.04 -47.02
C ALA A 225 14.99 -67.06 -47.69
N GLY A 226 15.30 -68.13 -46.97
CA GLY A 226 15.92 -69.38 -47.42
C GLY A 226 15.47 -70.49 -46.48
#